data_AF-A0AA44NNH7-F1
#
_entry.id   AF-A0AA44NNH7-F1
#
_cell.length_a   1.000
_cell.length_b   1.000
_cell.length_c   1.000
_cell.angle_alpha   90.00
_cell.angle_beta   90.00
_cell.angle_gamma   90.00
#
_symmetry.space_group_name_H-M   'P 1'
#
loop_
_entity.id
_entity.type
_entity.pdbx_description
1 polymer ?
#
loop_
_entity_poly.entity_id
_entity_poly.type
_entity_poly.pdbx_seq_one_letter_code
_entity_poly.pdbx_strand_id
1 'polypeptide(L)'
;MQVCFVVMGFGKKTDYETGRTLDLNATYETIIQPAVLSRGLRCVRADEISQSGIIDVQMYEMLLRADLVIADISTGNVNAIYELGVRHALRPNSTIIMNEDQGKLHFDLNHVSTLRYAHFGEDIMGREALRAMKALSELIERAMADRIIDSPVYTFLPNLLAPRMSDDQYVEMVDEAEAAQKKLAHHMFEGEKFLRKSQHALAVEHFKAAREMRPEEPDILQKLALSIYKSQLPDEIAALHEGLTVLNPLKPAHSNDPETLGIAGAINKRLWLLQGDRAALDLAISYYGRGYEVRRDYYNGENFALCFEYRAHEQYEKAEKIYDFMSAHKIRKSIIKSLTLIESSPDFFDRPDKRWIFATLANCHFACQNMDVGNVYEQKFMGAAMAQWEIDTYLAAKSEVLTIQSEKLIILGNVEM
;
A
#
# COMPACT_ATOMS: atom_id res chain seq x y z
N MET A 1 12.23 28.83 13.85
CA MET A 1 12.55 27.42 14.18
C MET A 1 13.00 26.75 12.90
N GLN A 2 14.02 25.90 12.92
CA GLN A 2 14.58 25.32 11.70
C GLN A 2 13.63 24.30 11.07
N VAL A 3 13.65 24.19 9.74
CA VAL A 3 12.72 23.36 8.97
C VAL A 3 13.48 22.25 8.24
N CYS A 4 12.99 21.02 8.39
CA CYS A 4 13.36 19.86 7.60
C CYS A 4 12.24 19.58 6.60
N PHE A 5 12.58 19.60 5.32
CA PHE A 5 11.68 19.22 4.24
C PHE A 5 11.94 17.78 3.81
N VAL A 6 10.88 16.98 3.73
CA VAL A 6 10.95 15.55 3.42
C VAL A 6 10.39 15.30 2.03
N VAL A 7 11.28 14.86 1.15
CA VAL A 7 11.03 14.47 -0.23
C VAL A 7 10.90 12.96 -0.28
N MET A 8 9.69 12.44 -0.51
CA MET A 8 9.46 11.00 -0.56
C MET A 8 8.18 10.65 -1.31
N GLY A 9 8.05 9.38 -1.73
CA GLY A 9 6.72 8.85 -2.06
C GLY A 9 5.84 8.73 -0.82
N PHE A 10 4.54 8.54 -1.04
CA PHE A 10 3.54 8.42 0.03
C PHE A 10 2.69 7.17 -0.14
N GLY A 11 2.09 6.70 0.96
CA GLY A 11 1.25 5.51 0.97
C GLY A 11 2.00 4.21 0.66
N LYS A 12 1.23 3.17 0.35
CA LYS A 12 1.77 1.86 -0.06
C LYS A 12 2.16 1.90 -1.53
N LYS A 13 3.38 1.44 -1.84
CA LYS A 13 3.89 1.36 -3.22
C LYS A 13 4.43 -0.02 -3.47
N THR A 14 4.00 -0.61 -4.59
CA THR A 14 4.57 -1.87 -5.05
C THR A 14 5.80 -1.57 -5.89
N ASP A 15 6.95 -2.06 -5.45
CA ASP A 15 8.15 -2.09 -6.25
C ASP A 15 7.97 -3.15 -7.36
N TYR A 16 8.07 -2.71 -8.61
CA TYR A 16 7.88 -3.58 -9.76
C TYR A 16 9.05 -4.55 -10.01
N GLU A 17 10.26 -4.23 -9.52
CA GLU A 17 11.41 -5.12 -9.69
C GLU A 17 11.31 -6.32 -8.73
N THR A 18 10.95 -6.08 -7.47
CA THR A 18 10.88 -7.15 -6.44
C THR A 18 9.47 -7.70 -6.19
N GLY A 19 8.42 -6.98 -6.60
CA GLY A 19 7.02 -7.29 -6.28
C GLY A 19 6.65 -6.99 -4.81
N ARG A 20 7.57 -6.42 -4.02
CA ARG A 20 7.33 -6.06 -2.61
C ARG A 20 6.48 -4.79 -2.53
N THR A 21 5.58 -4.73 -1.57
CA THR A 21 4.85 -3.51 -1.23
C THR A 21 5.51 -2.85 -0.03
N LEU A 22 5.96 -1.61 -0.19
CA LEU A 22 6.56 -0.79 0.86
C LEU A 22 5.52 0.22 1.34
N ASP A 23 5.28 0.29 2.65
CA ASP A 23 4.50 1.37 3.24
C ASP A 23 5.42 2.55 3.56
N LEU A 24 5.31 3.61 2.77
CA LEU A 24 6.12 4.81 2.94
C LEU A 24 5.60 5.72 4.05
N ASN A 25 4.32 5.58 4.44
CA ASN A 25 3.82 6.25 5.63
C ASN A 25 4.47 5.64 6.88
N ALA A 26 4.66 4.32 6.92
CA ALA A 26 5.39 3.66 8.02
C ALA A 26 6.83 4.19 8.14
N THR A 27 7.56 4.35 7.04
CA THR A 27 8.89 4.99 7.03
C THR A 27 8.83 6.40 7.64
N TYR A 28 7.89 7.22 7.18
CA TYR A 28 7.76 8.59 7.65
C TYR A 28 7.45 8.67 9.15
N GLU A 29 6.45 7.93 9.61
CA GLU A 29 5.90 8.00 10.97
C GLU A 29 6.81 7.34 12.01
N THR A 30 7.53 6.28 11.64
CA THR A 30 8.34 5.50 12.60
C THR A 30 9.83 5.86 12.58
N ILE A 31 10.34 6.42 11.48
CA ILE A 31 11.76 6.75 11.31
C ILE A 31 11.96 8.26 11.15
N ILE A 32 11.41 8.86 10.09
CA ILE A 32 11.79 10.22 9.65
C ILE A 32 11.28 11.27 10.63
N GLN A 33 9.96 11.33 10.85
CA GLN A 33 9.35 12.36 11.67
C GLN A 33 9.88 12.31 13.12
N PRO A 34 9.97 11.14 13.81
CA PRO A 34 10.53 11.09 15.15
C PRO A 34 12.00 11.53 15.20
N ALA A 35 12.83 11.17 14.20
CA ALA A 35 14.22 11.59 14.14
C ALA A 35 14.35 13.12 13.99
N VAL A 36 13.57 13.73 13.10
CA VAL A 36 13.55 15.18 12.87
C VAL A 36 13.08 15.94 14.12
N LEU A 37 11.96 15.51 14.71
CA LEU A 37 11.41 16.13 15.92
C LEU A 37 12.36 15.99 17.12
N SER A 38 13.09 14.88 17.25
CA SER A 38 14.08 14.68 18.31
C SER A 38 15.24 15.70 18.28
N ARG A 39 15.44 16.36 17.12
CA ARG A 39 16.46 17.40 16.92
C ARG A 39 15.89 18.81 16.97
N GLY A 40 14.60 18.97 17.27
CA GLY A 40 13.96 20.27 17.40
C GLY A 40 13.67 20.97 16.08
N LEU A 41 13.72 20.25 14.95
CA LEU A 41 13.31 20.77 13.65
C LEU A 41 11.81 20.56 13.44
N ARG A 42 11.20 21.47 12.68
CA ARG A 42 9.87 21.25 12.08
C ARG A 42 10.01 20.23 10.95
N CYS A 43 9.10 19.26 10.88
CA CYS A 43 9.10 18.23 9.84
C CYS A 43 7.95 18.49 8.88
N VAL A 44 8.26 18.78 7.62
CA VAL A 44 7.26 19.02 6.57
C VAL A 44 7.49 18.05 5.43
N ARG A 45 6.46 17.32 5.01
CA ARG A 45 6.52 16.37 3.88
C ARG A 45 5.98 17.01 2.59
N ALA A 46 6.54 16.65 1.43
CA ALA A 46 6.21 17.27 0.14
C ALA A 46 4.71 17.33 -0.21
N ASP A 47 3.97 16.27 0.12
CA ASP A 47 2.52 16.15 -0.09
C ASP A 47 1.68 17.06 0.83
N GLU A 48 2.27 17.63 1.89
CA GLU A 48 1.59 18.55 2.82
C GLU A 48 1.44 19.95 2.23
N ILE A 49 2.27 20.30 1.24
CA ILE A 49 2.31 21.65 0.64
C ILE A 49 1.43 21.73 -0.62
N SER A 50 1.10 20.60 -1.26
CA SER A 50 0.46 20.57 -2.59
C SER A 50 -1.04 20.98 -2.65
N GLN A 51 -1.60 21.65 -1.63
CA GLN A 51 -3.06 21.83 -1.47
C GLN A 51 -3.68 23.07 -2.16
N SER A 52 -2.95 23.84 -2.98
CA SER A 52 -3.43 25.16 -3.46
C SER A 52 -3.48 25.38 -4.98
N GLY A 53 -3.17 24.39 -5.82
CA GLY A 53 -3.23 24.54 -7.28
C GLY A 53 -2.09 25.37 -7.93
N ILE A 54 -1.14 25.88 -7.13
CA ILE A 54 0.15 26.45 -7.56
C ILE A 54 1.28 25.60 -6.94
N ILE A 55 1.22 24.29 -7.19
CA ILE A 55 1.95 23.26 -6.46
C ILE A 55 3.47 23.40 -6.60
N ASP A 56 3.93 23.80 -7.78
CA ASP A 56 5.36 23.82 -8.10
C ASP A 56 6.12 24.90 -7.30
N VAL A 57 5.55 26.09 -7.14
CA VAL A 57 6.27 27.24 -6.55
C VAL A 57 6.64 26.97 -5.09
N GLN A 58 5.68 26.51 -4.28
CA GLN A 58 5.89 26.25 -2.86
C GLN A 58 6.87 25.08 -2.62
N MET A 59 6.84 24.06 -3.48
CA MET A 59 7.80 22.95 -3.44
C MET A 59 9.23 23.44 -3.73
N TYR A 60 9.43 24.22 -4.82
CA TYR A 60 10.75 24.78 -5.13
C TYR A 60 11.26 25.72 -4.03
N GLU A 61 10.37 26.51 -3.41
CA GLU A 61 10.70 27.32 -2.25
C GLU A 61 11.19 26.48 -1.08
N MET A 62 10.53 25.36 -0.76
CA MET A 62 10.96 24.47 0.31
C MET A 62 12.31 23.81 0.00
N LEU A 63 12.53 23.35 -1.23
CA LEU A 63 13.81 22.79 -1.66
C LEU A 63 14.96 23.80 -1.55
N LEU A 64 14.70 25.08 -1.81
CA LEU A 64 15.70 26.14 -1.66
C LEU A 64 15.92 26.53 -0.19
N ARG A 65 14.83 26.73 0.56
CA ARG A 65 14.82 27.47 1.83
C ARG A 65 14.94 26.58 3.06
N ALA A 66 14.48 25.32 3.00
CA ALA A 66 14.58 24.41 4.14
C ALA A 66 16.04 24.27 4.61
N ASP A 67 16.22 24.30 5.92
CA ASP A 67 17.52 24.12 6.56
C ASP A 67 18.11 22.75 6.25
N LEU A 68 17.24 21.73 6.21
CA LEU A 68 17.57 20.35 5.90
C LEU A 68 16.58 19.79 4.87
N VAL A 69 17.07 18.98 3.94
CA VAL A 69 16.22 18.10 3.11
C VAL A 69 16.56 16.65 3.40
N ILE A 70 15.55 15.83 3.65
CA ILE A 70 15.66 14.37 3.68
C ILE A 70 14.94 13.84 2.44
N ALA A 71 15.66 13.14 1.57
CA ALA A 71 15.12 12.53 0.36
C ALA A 71 15.09 11.01 0.48
N ASP A 72 13.91 10.42 0.58
CA ASP A 72 13.71 8.97 0.51
C ASP A 72 13.41 8.55 -0.93
N ILE A 73 14.34 7.77 -1.51
CA ILE A 73 14.29 7.31 -2.91
C ILE A 73 13.96 5.82 -3.03
N SER A 74 13.47 5.20 -1.95
CA SER A 74 13.32 3.74 -1.81
C SER A 74 12.45 3.07 -2.86
N THR A 75 11.48 3.80 -3.41
CA THR A 75 10.50 3.28 -4.39
C THR A 75 10.83 3.66 -5.83
N GLY A 76 11.98 4.27 -6.08
CA GLY A 76 12.31 4.81 -7.41
C GLY A 76 11.33 5.88 -7.88
N ASN A 77 10.64 6.55 -6.95
CA ASN A 77 9.70 7.62 -7.27
C ASN A 77 10.42 8.72 -8.05
N VAL A 78 10.07 8.86 -9.33
CA VAL A 78 10.69 9.82 -10.26
C VAL A 78 10.58 11.26 -9.77
N ASN A 79 9.52 11.60 -9.04
CA ASN A 79 9.35 12.94 -8.46
C ASN A 79 10.36 13.16 -7.33
N ALA A 80 10.53 12.18 -6.43
CA ALA A 80 11.50 12.29 -5.33
C ALA A 80 12.95 12.41 -5.85
N ILE A 81 13.27 11.66 -6.91
CA ILE A 81 14.59 11.76 -7.57
C ILE A 81 14.77 13.14 -8.23
N TYR A 82 13.74 13.65 -8.90
CA TYR A 82 13.76 14.98 -9.51
C TYR A 82 13.96 16.08 -8.47
N GLU A 83 13.19 16.07 -7.40
CA GLU A 83 13.27 17.02 -6.28
C GLU A 83 14.63 16.98 -5.58
N LEU A 84 15.21 15.80 -5.40
CA LEU A 84 16.59 15.64 -4.91
C LEU A 84 17.60 16.31 -5.86
N GLY A 85 17.47 16.11 -7.17
CA GLY A 85 18.31 16.76 -8.17
C GLY A 85 18.21 18.29 -8.11
N VAL A 86 16.99 18.81 -7.97
CA VAL A 86 16.72 20.24 -7.77
C VAL A 86 17.39 20.75 -6.48
N ARG A 87 17.23 20.03 -5.34
CA ARG A 87 17.89 20.40 -4.09
C ARG A 87 19.40 20.46 -4.24
N HIS A 88 20.02 19.46 -4.87
CA HIS A 88 21.46 19.47 -5.14
C HIS A 88 21.89 20.67 -6.00
N ALA A 89 21.08 21.11 -6.97
CA ALA A 89 21.40 22.29 -7.75
C ALA A 89 21.26 23.61 -6.95
N LEU A 90 20.25 23.69 -6.08
CA LEU A 90 19.92 24.91 -5.33
C LEU A 90 20.78 25.10 -4.09
N ARG A 91 21.28 24.03 -3.46
CA ARG A 91 21.98 24.09 -2.18
C ARG A 91 23.23 23.21 -2.16
N PRO A 92 24.33 23.69 -1.56
CA PRO A 92 25.58 22.92 -1.49
C PRO A 92 25.59 21.82 -0.44
N ASN A 93 24.76 21.92 0.60
CA ASN A 93 24.80 21.08 1.79
C ASN A 93 23.42 20.92 2.44
N SER A 94 23.42 20.12 3.51
CA SER A 94 22.25 19.80 4.35
C SER A 94 21.19 19.01 3.57
N THR A 95 21.64 17.95 2.90
CA THR A 95 20.80 16.98 2.18
C THR A 95 21.15 15.56 2.63
N ILE A 96 20.17 14.83 3.17
CA ILE A 96 20.32 13.43 3.58
C ILE A 96 19.52 12.56 2.62
N ILE A 97 20.14 11.51 2.09
CA ILE A 97 19.47 10.54 1.23
C ILE A 97 19.16 9.28 2.04
N MET A 98 17.96 8.74 1.88
CA MET A 98 17.50 7.48 2.45
C MET A 98 17.10 6.51 1.35
N ASN A 99 17.40 5.22 1.54
CA ASN A 99 16.97 4.17 0.64
C ASN A 99 16.74 2.85 1.37
N GLU A 100 15.69 2.13 1.00
CA GLU A 100 15.44 0.78 1.47
C GLU A 100 16.56 -0.18 1.00
N ASP A 101 16.90 -1.16 1.82
CA ASP A 101 18.08 -2.01 1.68
C ASP A 101 18.05 -2.92 0.44
N GLN A 102 16.86 -3.35 0.02
CA GLN A 102 16.70 -4.09 -1.23
C GLN A 102 16.28 -3.19 -2.40
N GLY A 103 15.98 -1.92 -2.11
CA GLY A 103 15.77 -0.90 -3.12
C GLY A 103 17.04 -0.70 -3.95
N LYS A 104 16.90 -0.80 -5.28
CA LYS A 104 18.00 -0.55 -6.20
C LYS A 104 18.29 0.94 -6.26
N LEU A 105 19.54 1.32 -6.04
CA LEU A 105 19.98 2.69 -6.36
C LEU A 105 20.05 2.83 -7.87
N HIS A 106 19.11 3.58 -8.43
CA HIS A 106 19.21 4.07 -9.80
C HIS A 106 20.06 5.36 -9.78
N PHE A 107 20.91 5.58 -10.81
CA PHE A 107 21.87 6.69 -10.96
C PHE A 107 23.22 6.59 -10.22
N ASP A 108 24.17 7.46 -10.62
CA ASP A 108 25.53 7.69 -10.04
C ASP A 108 25.51 8.20 -8.58
N LEU A 109 24.50 7.83 -7.79
CA LEU A 109 24.40 8.11 -6.36
C LEU A 109 25.25 7.15 -5.51
N ASN A 110 25.95 6.18 -6.12
CA ASN A 110 26.83 5.23 -5.42
C ASN A 110 27.96 5.91 -4.62
N HIS A 111 28.29 7.17 -4.94
CA HIS A 111 29.28 7.96 -4.23
C HIS A 111 28.68 8.89 -3.16
N VAL A 112 27.35 8.92 -3.00
CA VAL A 112 26.65 9.76 -2.03
C VAL A 112 26.27 8.93 -0.81
N SER A 113 26.64 9.41 0.37
CA SER A 113 26.31 8.76 1.64
C SER A 113 24.80 8.62 1.78
N THR A 114 24.31 7.38 1.79
CA THR A 114 22.88 7.04 1.84
C THR A 114 22.58 6.26 3.11
N LEU A 115 21.61 6.73 3.91
CA LEU A 115 21.11 5.98 5.04
C LEU A 115 20.24 4.81 4.56
N ARG A 116 20.54 3.64 5.12
CA ARG A 116 19.97 2.36 4.77
C ARG A 116 19.00 1.86 5.84
N TYR A 117 17.86 1.32 5.42
CA TYR A 117 16.82 0.77 6.29
C TYR A 117 16.02 -0.35 5.60
N ALA A 118 15.30 -1.17 6.35
CA ALA A 118 14.60 -2.33 5.80
C ALA A 118 13.10 -2.39 6.14
N HIS A 119 12.29 -2.81 5.16
CA HIS A 119 10.89 -3.22 5.36
C HIS A 119 10.76 -4.74 5.53
N PHE A 120 9.84 -5.15 6.41
CA PHE A 120 9.46 -6.53 6.67
C PHE A 120 8.01 -6.74 6.21
N GLY A 121 7.85 -7.13 4.95
CA GLY A 121 6.55 -7.05 4.28
C GLY A 121 6.17 -5.58 4.05
N GLU A 122 4.99 -5.18 4.49
CA GLU A 122 4.52 -3.80 4.41
C GLU A 122 4.98 -2.93 5.60
N ASP A 123 5.55 -3.52 6.66
CA ASP A 123 5.79 -2.83 7.93
C ASP A 123 7.31 -2.67 8.23
N ILE A 124 7.64 -1.81 9.18
CA ILE A 124 9.01 -1.65 9.71
C ILE A 124 9.03 -2.19 11.12
N MET A 125 9.76 -3.30 11.34
CA MET A 125 9.86 -3.91 12.66
C MET A 125 10.42 -2.91 13.69
N GLY A 126 9.88 -2.90 14.91
CA GLY A 126 10.23 -1.89 15.92
C GLY A 126 11.74 -1.79 16.25
N ARG A 127 12.49 -2.90 16.19
CA ARG A 127 13.96 -2.87 16.35
C ARG A 127 14.64 -2.10 15.20
N GLU A 128 14.19 -2.33 13.98
CA GLU A 128 14.72 -1.68 12.78
C GLU A 128 14.32 -0.20 12.73
N ALA A 129 13.07 0.12 13.05
CA ALA A 129 12.60 1.50 13.17
C ALA A 129 13.46 2.29 14.18
N LEU A 130 13.72 1.74 15.37
CA LEU A 130 14.55 2.39 16.39
C LEU A 130 16.01 2.59 15.93
N ARG A 131 16.58 1.59 15.26
CA ARG A 131 17.95 1.66 14.71
C ARG A 131 18.05 2.76 13.66
N ALA A 132 17.15 2.73 12.67
CA ALA A 132 17.13 3.68 11.57
C ALA A 132 16.84 5.11 12.06
N MET A 133 15.89 5.28 12.99
CA MET A 133 15.57 6.57 13.61
C MET A 133 16.79 7.16 14.33
N LYS A 134 17.52 6.34 15.10
CA LYS A 134 18.72 6.79 15.82
C LYS A 134 19.84 7.19 14.83
N ALA A 135 20.09 6.35 13.83
CA ALA A 135 21.09 6.64 12.80
C ALA A 135 20.76 7.93 12.01
N LEU A 136 19.48 8.11 11.64
CA LEU A 136 19.02 9.34 10.98
C LEU A 136 19.20 10.56 11.89
N SER A 137 18.83 10.44 13.17
CA SER A 137 18.98 11.50 14.16
C SER A 137 20.44 11.96 14.32
N GLU A 138 21.40 11.02 14.28
CA GLU A 138 22.84 11.32 14.30
C GLU A 138 23.33 11.99 12.99
N LEU A 139 22.79 11.58 11.84
CA LEU A 139 23.10 12.21 10.55
C LEU A 139 22.56 13.65 10.47
N ILE A 140 21.35 13.89 10.98
CA ILE A 140 20.76 15.24 11.08
C ILE A 140 21.67 16.15 11.89
N GLU A 141 22.15 15.71 13.05
CA GLU A 141 23.04 16.49 13.90
C GLU A 141 24.32 16.90 13.15
N ARG A 142 24.98 15.97 12.46
CA ARG A 142 26.20 16.25 11.67
C ARG A 142 25.94 17.18 10.49
N ALA A 143 24.89 16.92 9.71
CA ALA A 143 24.54 17.73 8.55
C ALA A 143 24.25 19.20 8.92
N MET A 144 23.67 19.41 10.10
CA MET A 144 23.33 20.73 10.61
C MET A 144 24.54 21.45 11.23
N ALA A 145 25.50 20.73 11.79
CA ALA A 145 26.69 21.29 12.43
C ALA A 145 27.82 21.64 11.44
N ASP A 146 28.22 20.69 10.60
CA ASP A 146 29.48 20.78 9.87
C ASP A 146 29.35 21.47 8.50
N ARG A 147 28.11 21.60 7.97
CA ARG A 147 27.79 22.20 6.66
C ARG A 147 28.70 21.71 5.51
N ILE A 148 29.11 20.45 5.58
CA ILE A 148 29.95 19.78 4.58
C ILE A 148 29.19 19.75 3.24
N ILE A 149 29.89 20.04 2.15
CA ILE A 149 29.31 19.97 0.81
C ILE A 149 28.91 18.51 0.53
N ASP A 150 27.60 18.29 0.36
CA ASP A 150 27.01 16.99 0.02
C ASP A 150 26.41 16.97 -1.39
N SER A 151 26.25 18.13 -2.02
CA SER A 151 25.76 18.23 -3.39
C SER A 151 26.83 17.87 -4.42
N PRO A 152 26.54 16.94 -5.34
CA PRO A 152 27.40 16.67 -6.49
C PRO A 152 27.65 17.92 -7.35
N VAL A 153 26.64 18.79 -7.50
CA VAL A 153 26.75 20.01 -8.33
C VAL A 153 27.83 20.94 -7.80
N TYR A 154 27.82 21.21 -6.49
CA TYR A 154 28.80 22.11 -5.86
C TYR A 154 30.16 21.43 -5.65
N THR A 155 30.19 20.10 -5.57
CA THR A 155 31.45 19.33 -5.55
C THR A 155 32.19 19.47 -6.89
N PHE A 156 31.49 19.33 -8.01
CA PHE A 156 32.09 19.41 -9.35
C PHE A 156 32.18 20.84 -9.91
N LEU A 157 31.43 21.79 -9.34
CA LEU A 157 31.46 23.22 -9.69
C LEU A 157 31.77 24.07 -8.43
N PRO A 158 33.01 24.04 -7.90
CA PRO A 158 33.35 24.61 -6.59
C PRO A 158 33.20 26.14 -6.48
N ASN A 159 33.13 26.84 -7.62
CA ASN A 159 32.95 28.30 -7.67
C ASN A 159 31.48 28.73 -7.89
N LEU A 160 30.54 27.78 -7.93
CA LEU A 160 29.13 28.08 -8.08
C LEU A 160 28.59 28.75 -6.81
N LEU A 161 27.89 29.87 -6.98
CA LEU A 161 27.21 30.57 -5.89
C LEU A 161 25.77 30.07 -5.77
N ALA A 162 25.35 29.71 -4.56
CA ALA A 162 23.99 29.28 -4.32
C ALA A 162 22.97 30.43 -4.51
N PRO A 163 21.83 30.18 -5.18
CA PRO A 163 20.78 31.18 -5.34
C PRO A 163 20.20 31.61 -3.99
N ARG A 164 19.66 32.83 -3.95
CA ARG A 164 18.99 33.42 -2.77
C ARG A 164 17.62 33.95 -3.17
N MET A 165 16.68 33.91 -2.22
CA MET A 165 15.31 34.42 -2.34
C MET A 165 15.04 35.43 -1.23
N SER A 166 14.00 36.25 -1.35
CA SER A 166 13.57 37.15 -0.27
C SER A 166 12.96 36.36 0.90
N ASP A 167 12.96 36.97 2.09
CA ASP A 167 12.49 36.31 3.32
C ASP A 167 10.95 36.25 3.46
N ASP A 168 10.20 36.84 2.53
CA ASP A 168 8.75 36.95 2.64
C ASP A 168 8.04 35.58 2.48
N GLN A 169 6.90 35.42 3.17
CA GLN A 169 5.90 34.33 3.04
C GLN A 169 6.30 32.88 3.42
N TYR A 170 7.54 32.59 3.84
CA TYR A 170 7.95 31.22 4.20
C TYR A 170 7.28 30.67 5.45
N VAL A 171 7.28 31.46 6.52
CA VAL A 171 6.81 31.00 7.83
C VAL A 171 5.32 30.64 7.75
N GLU A 172 4.55 31.49 7.07
CA GLU A 172 3.12 31.28 6.83
C GLU A 172 2.87 30.00 6.02
N MET A 173 3.63 29.77 4.95
CA MET A 173 3.55 28.53 4.17
C MET A 173 3.84 27.27 5.01
N VAL A 174 4.86 27.32 5.89
CA VAL A 174 5.20 26.19 6.76
C VAL A 174 4.11 25.97 7.81
N ASP A 175 3.54 27.04 8.37
CA ASP A 175 2.45 26.96 9.35
C ASP A 175 1.17 26.37 8.72
N GLU A 176 0.83 26.78 7.50
CA GLU A 176 -0.29 26.24 6.73
C GLU A 176 -0.12 24.74 6.43
N ALA A 177 1.07 24.34 5.96
CA ALA A 177 1.38 22.94 5.66
C ALA A 177 1.24 22.05 6.91
N GLU A 178 1.76 22.48 8.06
CA GLU A 178 1.62 21.73 9.32
C GLU A 178 0.16 21.64 9.79
N ALA A 179 -0.62 22.71 9.64
CA ALA A 179 -2.03 22.72 10.03
C ALA A 179 -2.85 21.77 9.13
N ALA A 180 -2.61 21.81 7.83
CA ALA A 180 -3.20 20.89 6.87
C ALA A 180 -2.86 19.43 7.20
N GLN A 181 -1.60 19.14 7.51
CA GLN A 181 -1.17 17.79 7.84
C GLN A 181 -1.83 17.27 9.12
N LYS A 182 -1.88 18.07 10.19
CA LYS A 182 -2.55 17.68 11.45
C LYS A 182 -4.02 17.34 11.22
N LYS A 183 -4.71 18.14 10.40
CA LYS A 183 -6.12 17.90 10.07
C LYS A 183 -6.30 16.64 9.22
N LEU A 184 -5.45 16.41 8.22
CA LEU A 184 -5.49 15.20 7.41
C LEU A 184 -5.23 13.95 8.26
N ALA A 185 -4.17 13.96 9.07
CA ALA A 185 -3.80 12.87 9.97
C ALA A 185 -4.95 12.54 10.93
N HIS A 186 -5.64 13.55 11.46
CA HIS A 186 -6.83 13.34 12.28
C HIS A 186 -7.94 12.60 11.53
N HIS A 187 -8.30 13.04 10.31
CA HIS A 187 -9.33 12.37 9.52
C HIS A 187 -8.93 10.95 9.12
N MET A 188 -7.68 10.73 8.71
CA MET A 188 -7.18 9.40 8.39
C MET A 188 -7.24 8.46 9.59
N PHE A 189 -6.77 8.93 10.75
CA PHE A 189 -6.78 8.15 11.99
C PHE A 189 -8.19 7.78 12.44
N GLU A 190 -9.11 8.75 12.51
CA GLU A 190 -10.49 8.48 12.92
C GLU A 190 -11.22 7.61 11.88
N GLY A 191 -11.01 7.85 10.58
CA GLY A 191 -11.56 7.02 9.50
C GLY A 191 -11.13 5.55 9.62
N GLU A 192 -9.84 5.29 9.82
CA GLU A 192 -9.32 3.93 10.02
C GLU A 192 -9.84 3.29 11.32
N LYS A 193 -9.91 4.06 12.40
CA LYS A 193 -10.47 3.59 13.68
C LYS A 193 -11.93 3.18 13.53
N PHE A 194 -12.75 3.94 12.80
CA PHE A 194 -14.14 3.59 12.52
C PHE A 194 -14.23 2.38 11.59
N LEU A 195 -13.39 2.30 10.57
CA LEU A 195 -13.33 1.16 9.65
C LEU A 195 -13.02 -0.15 10.40
N ARG A 196 -12.03 -0.13 11.32
CA ARG A 196 -11.66 -1.30 12.15
C ARG A 196 -12.78 -1.76 13.09
N LYS A 197 -13.69 -0.85 13.47
CA LYS A 197 -14.87 -1.15 14.29
C LYS A 197 -16.11 -1.50 13.44
N SER A 198 -15.95 -1.66 12.13
CA SER A 198 -17.06 -1.86 11.18
C SER A 198 -18.11 -0.73 11.19
N GLN A 199 -17.73 0.46 11.66
CA GLN A 199 -18.57 1.66 11.68
C GLN A 199 -18.41 2.41 10.35
N HIS A 200 -18.78 1.73 9.25
CA HIS A 200 -18.46 2.15 7.88
C HIS A 200 -19.01 3.53 7.51
N ALA A 201 -20.23 3.88 7.93
CA ALA A 201 -20.81 5.21 7.65
C ALA A 201 -19.97 6.35 8.26
N LEU A 202 -19.48 6.18 9.49
CA LEU A 202 -18.61 7.17 10.14
C LEU A 202 -17.23 7.24 9.46
N ALA A 203 -16.69 6.10 9.03
CA ALA A 203 -15.45 6.07 8.26
C ALA A 203 -15.59 6.85 6.94
N VAL A 204 -16.73 6.74 6.25
CA VAL A 204 -17.02 7.50 5.03
C VAL A 204 -16.97 9.02 5.28
N GLU A 205 -17.52 9.52 6.39
CA GLU A 205 -17.48 10.95 6.71
C GLU A 205 -16.03 11.47 6.80
N HIS A 206 -15.19 10.75 7.53
CA HIS A 206 -13.78 11.12 7.70
C HIS A 206 -12.98 11.01 6.40
N PHE A 207 -13.16 9.94 5.61
CA PHE A 207 -12.45 9.81 4.35
C PHE A 207 -12.96 10.77 3.26
N LYS A 208 -14.23 11.21 3.30
CA LYS A 208 -14.73 12.32 2.46
C LYS A 208 -14.01 13.63 2.80
N ALA A 209 -13.90 13.96 4.09
CA ALA A 209 -13.13 15.14 4.53
C ALA A 209 -11.65 15.05 4.15
N ALA A 210 -11.02 13.87 4.27
CA ALA A 210 -9.65 13.65 3.82
C ALA A 210 -9.50 13.84 2.30
N ARG A 211 -10.49 13.37 1.51
CA ARG A 211 -10.51 13.54 0.05
C ARG A 211 -10.67 15.00 -0.37
N GLU A 212 -11.41 15.82 0.37
CA GLU A 212 -11.49 17.27 0.10
C GLU A 212 -10.11 17.94 0.19
N MET A 213 -9.27 17.44 1.09
CA MET A 213 -7.90 17.94 1.28
C MET A 213 -6.92 17.39 0.25
N ARG A 214 -7.11 16.12 -0.18
CA ARG A 214 -6.29 15.47 -1.21
C ARG A 214 -7.17 14.63 -2.17
N PRO A 215 -7.73 15.25 -3.23
CA PRO A 215 -8.77 14.64 -4.05
C PRO A 215 -8.35 13.40 -4.85
N GLU A 216 -7.06 13.28 -5.18
CA GLU A 216 -6.52 12.24 -6.06
C GLU A 216 -5.61 11.24 -5.32
N GLU A 217 -5.53 11.34 -3.99
CA GLU A 217 -4.67 10.49 -3.17
C GLU A 217 -5.17 9.03 -3.17
N PRO A 218 -4.40 8.06 -3.71
CA PRO A 218 -4.86 6.69 -3.87
C PRO A 218 -5.31 6.04 -2.58
N ASP A 219 -4.54 6.19 -1.50
CA ASP A 219 -4.86 5.59 -0.19
C ASP A 219 -6.21 6.09 0.35
N ILE A 220 -6.51 7.38 0.18
CA ILE A 220 -7.78 7.99 0.59
C ILE A 220 -8.92 7.46 -0.28
N LEU A 221 -8.75 7.45 -1.60
CA LEU A 221 -9.77 6.98 -2.54
C LEU A 221 -10.10 5.50 -2.33
N GLN A 222 -9.10 4.66 -2.06
CA GLN A 222 -9.25 3.25 -1.74
C GLN A 222 -10.01 3.05 -0.43
N LYS A 223 -9.57 3.68 0.65
CA LYS A 223 -10.23 3.58 1.96
C LYS A 223 -11.66 4.13 1.93
N LEU A 224 -11.90 5.21 1.18
CA LEU A 224 -13.22 5.77 0.98
C LEU A 224 -14.11 4.80 0.20
N ALA A 225 -13.66 4.27 -0.94
CA ALA A 225 -14.42 3.32 -1.74
C ALA A 225 -14.77 2.05 -0.95
N LEU A 226 -13.79 1.50 -0.22
CA LEU A 226 -13.97 0.36 0.69
C LEU A 226 -15.04 0.63 1.75
N SER A 227 -14.98 1.80 2.38
CA SER A 227 -15.92 2.20 3.43
C SER A 227 -17.32 2.42 2.87
N ILE A 228 -17.45 3.03 1.68
CA ILE A 228 -18.73 3.27 1.02
C ILE A 228 -19.40 1.93 0.73
N TYR A 229 -18.76 1.02 -0.02
CA TYR A 229 -19.46 -0.20 -0.42
C TYR A 229 -19.78 -1.11 0.77
N LYS A 230 -18.95 -1.11 1.83
CA LYS A 230 -19.24 -1.83 3.07
C LYS A 230 -20.32 -1.19 3.92
N SER A 231 -20.62 0.10 3.73
CA SER A 231 -21.72 0.77 4.44
C SER A 231 -23.10 0.26 4.00
N GLN A 232 -23.24 -0.16 2.74
CA GLN A 232 -24.50 -0.58 2.13
C GLN A 232 -25.59 0.51 2.19
N LEU A 233 -25.19 1.78 2.27
CA LEU A 233 -26.10 2.93 2.31
C LEU A 233 -26.07 3.70 0.98
N PRO A 234 -27.21 4.23 0.50
CA PRO A 234 -28.56 4.04 1.04
C PRO A 234 -29.09 2.61 0.84
N ASP A 235 -28.52 1.87 -0.10
CA ASP A 235 -28.70 0.44 -0.30
C ASP A 235 -27.40 -0.18 -0.84
N GLU A 236 -27.31 -1.50 -0.81
CA GLU A 236 -26.10 -2.23 -1.15
C GLU A 236 -25.63 -2.00 -2.60
N ILE A 237 -26.54 -1.96 -3.58
CA ILE A 237 -26.20 -1.80 -4.99
C ILE A 237 -25.75 -0.35 -5.27
N ALA A 238 -26.47 0.63 -4.72
CA ALA A 238 -26.09 2.04 -4.83
C ALA A 238 -24.69 2.30 -4.24
N ALA A 239 -24.40 1.72 -3.08
CA ALA A 239 -23.10 1.83 -2.42
C ALA A 239 -21.96 1.21 -3.26
N LEU A 240 -22.20 0.08 -3.93
CA LEU A 240 -21.24 -0.55 -4.83
C LEU A 240 -20.90 0.37 -6.01
N HIS A 241 -21.90 0.96 -6.66
CA HIS A 241 -21.67 1.90 -7.77
C HIS A 241 -21.01 3.22 -7.33
N GLU A 242 -21.34 3.75 -6.16
CA GLU A 242 -20.65 4.92 -5.59
C GLU A 242 -19.17 4.56 -5.31
N GLY A 243 -18.89 3.38 -4.77
CA GLY A 243 -17.52 2.89 -4.54
C GLY A 243 -16.69 2.85 -5.84
N LEU A 244 -17.24 2.32 -6.94
CA LEU A 244 -16.55 2.36 -8.25
C LEU A 244 -16.33 3.79 -8.75
N THR A 245 -17.32 4.67 -8.54
CA THR A 245 -17.21 6.08 -8.92
C THR A 245 -16.07 6.78 -8.19
N VAL A 246 -15.88 6.48 -6.91
CA VAL A 246 -14.75 6.99 -6.11
C VAL A 246 -13.40 6.46 -6.61
N LEU A 247 -13.34 5.23 -7.11
CA LEU A 247 -12.10 4.65 -7.66
C LEU A 247 -11.76 5.13 -9.07
N ASN A 248 -12.69 5.73 -9.83
CA ASN A 248 -12.46 6.14 -11.22
C ASN A 248 -11.17 6.96 -11.45
N PRO A 249 -10.76 7.92 -10.58
CA PRO A 249 -9.50 8.65 -10.76
C PRO A 249 -8.27 7.73 -10.79
N LEU A 250 -8.31 6.60 -10.10
CA LEU A 250 -7.23 5.59 -10.08
C LEU A 250 -7.23 4.67 -11.30
N LYS A 251 -8.19 4.84 -12.22
CA LYS A 251 -8.31 4.12 -13.50
C LYS A 251 -8.12 2.60 -13.35
N PRO A 252 -8.98 1.88 -12.58
CA PRO A 252 -8.79 0.46 -12.28
C PRO A 252 -8.51 -0.43 -13.51
N ALA A 253 -9.16 -0.17 -14.65
CA ALA A 253 -8.93 -0.91 -15.92
C ALA A 253 -7.50 -0.83 -16.45
N HIS A 254 -6.74 0.20 -16.06
CA HIS A 254 -5.35 0.43 -16.48
C HIS A 254 -4.36 0.45 -15.30
N SER A 255 -4.85 0.30 -14.07
CA SER A 255 -4.03 0.32 -12.86
C SER A 255 -3.20 -0.96 -12.71
N ASN A 256 -2.00 -0.83 -12.16
CA ASN A 256 -1.21 -1.95 -11.65
C ASN A 256 -1.17 -1.96 -10.11
N ASP A 257 -1.93 -1.09 -9.45
CA ASP A 257 -1.98 -1.05 -8.00
C ASP A 257 -2.89 -2.18 -7.46
N PRO A 258 -2.35 -3.18 -6.74
CA PRO A 258 -3.10 -4.35 -6.30
C PRO A 258 -4.24 -4.04 -5.34
N GLU A 259 -4.15 -2.96 -4.55
CA GLU A 259 -5.21 -2.53 -3.64
C GLU A 259 -6.41 -1.98 -4.43
N THR A 260 -6.15 -1.06 -5.36
CA THR A 260 -7.16 -0.53 -6.30
C THR A 260 -7.87 -1.67 -7.04
N LEU A 261 -7.09 -2.61 -7.58
CA LEU A 261 -7.60 -3.76 -8.31
C LEU A 261 -8.41 -4.69 -7.40
N GLY A 262 -7.94 -4.96 -6.18
CA GLY A 262 -8.62 -5.79 -5.20
C GLY A 262 -9.98 -5.21 -4.78
N ILE A 263 -10.08 -3.89 -4.55
CA ILE A 263 -11.34 -3.24 -4.20
C ILE A 263 -12.30 -3.23 -5.40
N ALA A 264 -11.81 -2.88 -6.60
CA ALA A 264 -12.63 -2.91 -7.81
C ALA A 264 -13.15 -4.33 -8.10
N GLY A 265 -12.29 -5.35 -7.94
CA GLY A 265 -12.67 -6.76 -8.04
C GLY A 265 -13.72 -7.17 -7.01
N ALA A 266 -13.59 -6.73 -5.76
CA ALA A 266 -14.54 -7.03 -4.69
C ALA A 266 -15.92 -6.45 -4.97
N ILE A 267 -15.98 -5.20 -5.43
CA ILE A 267 -17.23 -4.55 -5.79
C ILE A 267 -17.91 -5.28 -6.96
N ASN A 268 -17.18 -5.58 -8.03
CA ASN A 268 -17.72 -6.27 -9.20
C ASN A 268 -18.17 -7.71 -8.88
N LYS A 269 -17.41 -8.44 -8.06
CA LYS A 269 -17.81 -9.77 -7.56
C LYS A 269 -19.13 -9.69 -6.80
N ARG A 270 -19.32 -8.66 -5.97
CA ARG A 270 -20.56 -8.46 -5.20
C ARG A 270 -21.75 -8.07 -6.09
N LEU A 271 -21.53 -7.22 -7.10
CA LEU A 271 -22.56 -6.91 -8.10
C LEU A 271 -23.04 -8.17 -8.83
N TRP A 272 -22.11 -9.05 -9.24
CA TRP A 272 -22.47 -10.35 -9.81
C TRP A 272 -23.30 -11.20 -8.83
N LEU A 273 -22.87 -11.34 -7.57
CA LEU A 273 -23.61 -12.11 -6.56
C LEU A 273 -25.04 -11.61 -6.32
N LEU A 274 -25.27 -10.29 -6.39
CA LEU A 274 -26.57 -9.68 -6.10
C LEU A 274 -27.51 -9.64 -7.31
N GLN A 275 -26.96 -9.47 -8.51
CA GLN A 275 -27.74 -9.18 -9.71
C GLN A 275 -27.62 -10.24 -10.81
N GLY A 276 -26.69 -11.19 -10.68
CA GLY A 276 -26.36 -12.15 -11.74
C GLY A 276 -25.67 -11.50 -12.95
N ASP A 277 -25.11 -10.30 -12.81
CA ASP A 277 -24.45 -9.59 -13.90
C ASP A 277 -23.16 -10.30 -14.31
N ARG A 278 -23.19 -10.95 -15.49
CA ARG A 278 -22.03 -11.65 -16.04
C ARG A 278 -20.87 -10.71 -16.36
N ALA A 279 -21.14 -9.50 -16.84
CA ALA A 279 -20.09 -8.54 -17.16
C ALA A 279 -19.30 -8.13 -15.90
N ALA A 280 -20.01 -7.99 -14.77
CA ALA A 280 -19.37 -7.74 -13.48
C ALA A 280 -18.47 -8.91 -13.04
N LEU A 281 -18.89 -10.17 -13.25
CA LEU A 281 -18.02 -11.32 -12.95
C LEU A 281 -16.74 -11.31 -13.80
N ASP A 282 -16.85 -11.06 -15.11
CA ASP A 282 -15.69 -11.01 -16.00
C ASP A 282 -14.76 -9.83 -15.67
N LEU A 283 -15.30 -8.67 -15.23
CA LEU A 283 -14.51 -7.57 -14.70
C LEU A 283 -13.80 -7.95 -13.39
N ALA A 284 -14.47 -8.65 -12.47
CA ALA A 284 -13.86 -9.10 -11.23
C ALA A 284 -12.66 -10.02 -11.49
N ILE A 285 -12.80 -10.96 -12.45
CA ILE A 285 -11.71 -11.85 -12.89
C ILE A 285 -10.54 -11.04 -13.46
N SER A 286 -10.83 -10.04 -14.31
CA SER A 286 -9.80 -9.17 -14.88
C SER A 286 -9.04 -8.38 -13.79
N TYR A 287 -9.75 -7.76 -12.84
CA TYR A 287 -9.12 -6.97 -11.79
C TYR A 287 -8.31 -7.83 -10.81
N TYR A 288 -8.90 -8.90 -10.26
CA TYR A 288 -8.18 -9.80 -9.37
C TYR A 288 -7.02 -10.49 -10.07
N GLY A 289 -7.19 -10.89 -11.33
CA GLY A 289 -6.14 -11.50 -12.13
C GLY A 289 -4.94 -10.57 -12.30
N ARG A 290 -5.18 -9.31 -12.68
CA ARG A 290 -4.11 -8.32 -12.82
C ARG A 290 -3.44 -8.01 -11.48
N GLY A 291 -4.21 -7.86 -10.39
CA GLY A 291 -3.66 -7.63 -9.05
C GLY A 291 -2.76 -8.79 -8.61
N TYR A 292 -3.22 -10.02 -8.84
CA TYR A 292 -2.47 -11.23 -8.55
C TYR A 292 -1.21 -11.37 -9.42
N GLU A 293 -1.26 -11.00 -10.70
CA GLU A 293 -0.09 -11.06 -11.58
C GLU A 293 1.00 -10.07 -11.17
N VAL A 294 0.63 -8.87 -10.72
CA VAL A 294 1.57 -7.84 -10.27
C VAL A 294 2.23 -8.21 -8.95
N ARG A 295 1.43 -8.56 -7.93
CA ARG A 295 1.93 -8.71 -6.55
C ARG A 295 2.08 -10.15 -6.07
N ARG A 296 1.38 -11.09 -6.71
CA ARG A 296 1.27 -12.49 -6.27
C ARG A 296 0.76 -12.64 -4.83
N ASP A 297 -0.02 -11.67 -4.35
CA ASP A 297 -0.61 -11.72 -3.01
C ASP A 297 -1.76 -12.72 -2.91
N TYR A 298 -2.01 -13.18 -1.70
CA TYR A 298 -2.98 -14.23 -1.44
C TYR A 298 -4.44 -13.72 -1.48
N TYR A 299 -4.69 -12.43 -1.23
CA TYR A 299 -6.04 -11.86 -1.25
C TYR A 299 -6.58 -11.77 -2.68
N ASN A 300 -5.82 -11.16 -3.60
CA ASN A 300 -6.18 -11.12 -5.01
C ASN A 300 -6.23 -12.53 -5.59
N GLY A 301 -5.27 -13.38 -5.24
CA GLY A 301 -5.20 -14.76 -5.73
C GLY A 301 -6.40 -15.63 -5.32
N GLU A 302 -6.82 -15.59 -4.04
CA GLU A 302 -7.95 -16.40 -3.56
C GLU A 302 -9.26 -15.96 -4.24
N ASN A 303 -9.48 -14.65 -4.33
CA ASN A 303 -10.66 -14.10 -5.01
C ASN A 303 -10.62 -14.36 -6.53
N PHE A 304 -9.45 -14.32 -7.15
CA PHE A 304 -9.29 -14.65 -8.57
C PHE A 304 -9.69 -16.11 -8.85
N ALA A 305 -9.20 -17.05 -8.03
CA ALA A 305 -9.57 -18.46 -8.13
C ALA A 305 -11.07 -18.68 -7.91
N LEU A 306 -11.64 -18.02 -6.90
CA LEU A 306 -13.08 -18.12 -6.61
C LEU A 306 -13.95 -17.57 -7.75
N CYS A 307 -13.56 -16.43 -8.35
CA CYS A 307 -14.30 -15.89 -9.50
C CYS A 307 -14.24 -16.80 -10.73
N PHE A 308 -13.13 -17.50 -10.98
CA PHE A 308 -13.09 -18.55 -11.99
C PHE A 308 -14.06 -19.69 -11.66
N GLU A 309 -14.10 -20.14 -10.41
CA GLU A 309 -15.02 -21.20 -9.98
C GLU A 309 -16.49 -20.78 -10.15
N TYR A 310 -16.87 -19.55 -9.81
CA TYR A 310 -18.19 -19.02 -10.14
C TYR A 310 -18.45 -19.04 -11.65
N ARG A 311 -17.48 -18.58 -12.44
CA ARG A 311 -17.62 -18.52 -13.89
C ARG A 311 -17.84 -19.90 -14.50
N ALA A 312 -17.16 -20.93 -14.00
CA ALA A 312 -17.31 -22.31 -14.44
C ALA A 312 -18.75 -22.82 -14.32
N HIS A 313 -19.52 -22.36 -13.34
CA HIS A 313 -20.92 -22.74 -13.17
C HIS A 313 -21.84 -22.10 -14.23
N GLU A 314 -21.49 -20.89 -14.66
CA GLU A 314 -22.20 -20.12 -15.68
C GLU A 314 -21.83 -20.52 -17.13
N GLN A 315 -20.73 -21.24 -17.33
CA GLN A 315 -20.33 -21.68 -18.67
C GLN A 315 -21.28 -22.74 -19.23
N TYR A 316 -21.46 -22.78 -20.54
CA TYR A 316 -22.21 -23.84 -21.22
C TYR A 316 -21.29 -24.95 -21.74
N GLU A 317 -20.15 -24.57 -22.34
CA GLU A 317 -19.22 -25.52 -22.94
C GLU A 317 -18.38 -26.25 -21.88
N LYS A 318 -18.29 -27.57 -21.99
CA LYS A 318 -17.49 -28.39 -21.06
C LYS A 318 -16.01 -27.97 -21.04
N ALA A 319 -15.45 -27.58 -22.19
CA ALA A 319 -14.06 -27.13 -22.28
C ALA A 319 -13.81 -25.86 -21.46
N GLU A 320 -14.73 -24.88 -21.54
CA GLU A 320 -14.67 -23.63 -20.76
C GLU A 320 -14.81 -23.89 -19.26
N LYS A 321 -15.70 -24.82 -18.85
CA LYS A 321 -15.80 -25.26 -17.44
C LYS A 321 -14.48 -25.81 -16.94
N ILE A 322 -13.86 -26.70 -17.72
CA ILE A 322 -12.57 -27.29 -17.39
C ILE A 322 -11.50 -26.21 -17.27
N TYR A 323 -11.45 -25.27 -18.23
CA TYR A 323 -10.49 -24.18 -18.21
C TYR A 323 -10.58 -23.35 -16.93
N ASP A 324 -11.79 -22.94 -16.55
CA ASP A 324 -12.02 -22.12 -15.36
C ASP A 324 -11.63 -22.88 -14.07
N PHE A 325 -12.10 -24.13 -13.90
CA PHE A 325 -11.72 -24.94 -12.73
C PHE A 325 -10.22 -25.26 -12.65
N MET A 326 -9.55 -25.46 -13.78
CA MET A 326 -8.11 -25.70 -13.82
C MET A 326 -7.30 -24.43 -13.54
N SER A 327 -7.79 -23.28 -14.00
CA SER A 327 -7.19 -21.98 -13.70
C SER A 327 -7.23 -21.70 -12.20
N ALA A 328 -8.40 -21.86 -11.58
CA ALA A 328 -8.56 -21.76 -10.12
C ALA A 328 -7.62 -22.70 -9.36
N HIS A 329 -7.53 -23.98 -9.76
CA HIS A 329 -6.64 -24.97 -9.13
C HIS A 329 -5.16 -24.58 -9.21
N LYS A 330 -4.70 -24.09 -10.37
CA LYS A 330 -3.30 -23.65 -10.55
C LYS A 330 -2.98 -22.43 -9.70
N ILE A 331 -3.89 -21.47 -9.61
CA ILE A 331 -3.74 -20.29 -8.75
C ILE A 331 -3.63 -20.72 -7.29
N ARG A 332 -4.53 -21.59 -6.80
CA ARG A 332 -4.49 -22.09 -5.42
C ARG A 332 -3.21 -22.87 -5.12
N LYS A 333 -2.71 -23.72 -6.02
CA LYS A 333 -1.40 -24.39 -5.87
C LYS A 333 -0.23 -23.39 -5.79
N SER A 334 -0.27 -22.32 -6.59
CA SER A 334 0.73 -21.25 -6.55
C SER A 334 0.71 -20.51 -5.21
N ILE A 335 -0.49 -20.16 -4.71
CA ILE A 335 -0.67 -19.54 -3.39
C ILE A 335 -0.12 -20.44 -2.27
N ILE A 336 -0.48 -21.73 -2.27
CA ILE A 336 0.02 -22.70 -1.28
C ILE A 336 1.56 -22.69 -1.27
N LYS A 337 2.19 -22.81 -2.44
CA LYS A 337 3.65 -22.81 -2.55
C LYS A 337 4.28 -21.55 -1.95
N SER A 338 3.75 -20.37 -2.29
CA SER A 338 4.27 -19.09 -1.81
C SER A 338 4.07 -18.91 -0.30
N LEU A 339 2.87 -19.23 0.21
CA LEU A 339 2.54 -19.06 1.62
C LEU A 339 3.25 -20.07 2.52
N THR A 340 3.51 -21.30 2.07
CA THR A 340 4.33 -22.27 2.82
C THR A 340 5.78 -21.79 2.99
N LEU A 341 6.34 -21.11 1.97
CA LEU A 341 7.67 -20.49 2.09
C LEU A 341 7.67 -19.35 3.12
N ILE A 342 6.62 -18.51 3.11
CA ILE A 342 6.44 -17.44 4.09
C ILE A 342 6.24 -18.00 5.50
N GLU A 343 5.43 -19.04 5.67
CA GLU A 343 5.23 -19.70 6.97
C GLU A 343 6.54 -20.25 7.55
N SER A 344 7.45 -20.70 6.68
CA SER A 344 8.74 -21.26 7.09
C SER A 344 9.77 -20.18 7.47
N SER A 345 9.45 -18.90 7.36
CA SER A 345 10.39 -17.82 7.67
C SER A 345 10.56 -17.62 9.19
N PRO A 346 11.76 -17.26 9.68
CA PRO A 346 12.02 -17.10 11.12
C PRO A 346 11.14 -16.04 11.80
N ASP A 347 10.68 -15.04 11.05
CA ASP A 347 9.90 -13.89 11.46
C ASP A 347 8.38 -14.06 11.22
N PHE A 348 7.93 -15.23 10.74
CA PHE A 348 6.53 -15.46 10.39
C PHE A 348 5.55 -15.16 11.53
N PHE A 349 5.90 -15.55 12.76
CA PHE A 349 5.03 -15.35 13.92
C PHE A 349 4.93 -13.88 14.37
N ASP A 350 5.88 -13.02 13.96
CA ASP A 350 5.84 -11.59 14.21
C ASP A 350 4.88 -10.86 13.26
N ARG A 351 4.46 -11.51 12.18
CA ARG A 351 3.57 -10.90 11.19
C ARG A 351 2.18 -10.58 11.76
N PRO A 352 1.63 -9.39 11.44
CA PRO A 352 0.27 -9.01 11.86
C PRO A 352 -0.82 -9.78 11.09
N ASP A 353 -0.52 -10.31 9.89
CA ASP A 353 -1.47 -10.97 9.00
C ASP A 353 -1.45 -12.52 9.07
N LYS A 354 -0.61 -13.12 9.93
CA LYS A 354 -0.40 -14.58 10.01
C LYS A 354 -1.68 -15.43 10.06
N ARG A 355 -2.74 -14.95 10.73
CA ARG A 355 -4.02 -15.67 10.81
C ARG A 355 -4.70 -15.77 9.45
N TRP A 356 -4.64 -14.71 8.64
CA TRP A 356 -5.19 -14.72 7.29
C TRP A 356 -4.39 -15.62 6.34
N ILE A 357 -3.08 -15.75 6.57
CA ILE A 357 -2.25 -16.74 5.87
C ILE A 357 -2.71 -18.17 6.21
N PHE A 358 -2.96 -18.48 7.47
CA PHE A 358 -3.51 -19.78 7.87
C PHE A 358 -4.90 -20.05 7.27
N ALA A 359 -5.80 -19.08 7.34
CA ALA A 359 -7.14 -19.18 6.74
C ALA A 359 -7.06 -19.48 5.23
N THR A 360 -6.20 -18.74 4.51
CA THR A 360 -6.03 -18.92 3.07
C THR A 360 -5.42 -20.27 2.72
N LEU A 361 -4.41 -20.71 3.48
CA LEU A 361 -3.82 -22.04 3.30
C LEU A 361 -4.86 -23.13 3.52
N ALA A 362 -5.68 -23.03 4.57
CA ALA A 362 -6.76 -23.98 4.84
C ALA A 362 -7.75 -24.06 3.65
N ASN A 363 -8.29 -22.92 3.20
CA ASN A 363 -9.22 -22.86 2.08
C ASN A 363 -8.62 -23.38 0.77
N CYS A 364 -7.37 -23.03 0.46
CA CYS A 364 -6.69 -23.53 -0.74
C CYS A 364 -6.48 -25.04 -0.67
N HIS A 365 -6.10 -25.59 0.49
CA HIS A 365 -5.95 -27.03 0.66
C HIS A 365 -7.29 -27.75 0.55
N PHE A 366 -8.38 -27.22 1.13
CA PHE A 366 -9.72 -27.76 0.94
C PHE A 366 -10.12 -27.76 -0.53
N ALA A 367 -10.03 -26.64 -1.24
CA ALA A 367 -10.35 -26.58 -2.67
C ALA A 367 -9.53 -27.57 -3.52
N CYS A 368 -8.27 -27.83 -3.13
CA CYS A 368 -7.38 -28.79 -3.77
C CYS A 368 -7.52 -30.24 -3.26
N GLN A 369 -8.57 -30.57 -2.49
CA GLN A 369 -8.88 -31.91 -1.96
C GLN A 369 -7.84 -32.46 -0.96
N ASN A 370 -7.02 -31.60 -0.37
CA ASN A 370 -6.04 -31.96 0.66
C ASN A 370 -6.63 -31.74 2.06
N MET A 371 -7.67 -32.50 2.40
CA MET A 371 -8.49 -32.26 3.60
C MET A 371 -7.69 -32.30 4.91
N ASP A 372 -6.77 -33.25 5.06
CA ASP A 372 -5.96 -33.40 6.28
C ASP A 372 -5.07 -32.17 6.52
N VAL A 373 -4.42 -31.67 5.48
CA VAL A 373 -3.56 -30.48 5.56
C VAL A 373 -4.41 -29.23 5.78
N GLY A 374 -5.56 -29.13 5.11
CA GLY A 374 -6.51 -28.04 5.34
C GLY A 374 -6.98 -27.97 6.79
N ASN A 375 -7.27 -29.10 7.42
CA ASN A 375 -7.67 -29.18 8.83
C ASN A 375 -6.55 -28.71 9.78
N VAL A 376 -5.28 -28.99 9.47
CA VAL A 376 -4.14 -28.49 10.26
C VAL A 376 -4.07 -26.96 10.21
N TYR A 377 -4.23 -26.36 9.03
CA TYR A 377 -4.21 -24.90 8.88
C TYR A 377 -5.46 -24.24 9.47
N GLU A 378 -6.62 -24.89 9.39
CA GLU A 378 -7.83 -24.44 10.07
C GLU A 378 -7.61 -24.35 11.59
N GLN A 379 -7.02 -25.38 12.20
CA GLN A 379 -6.72 -25.35 13.64
C GLN A 379 -5.77 -24.21 14.00
N LYS A 380 -4.73 -23.97 13.18
CA LYS A 380 -3.82 -22.83 13.36
C LYS A 380 -4.54 -21.49 13.24
N PHE A 381 -5.45 -21.34 12.27
CA PHE A 381 -6.28 -20.15 12.14
C PHE A 381 -7.17 -19.95 13.37
N MET A 382 -7.90 -20.97 13.80
CA MET A 382 -8.78 -20.89 14.97
C MET A 382 -8.03 -20.52 16.25
N GLY A 383 -6.78 -20.98 16.40
CA GLY A 383 -5.92 -20.60 17.52
C GLY A 383 -5.33 -19.18 17.42
N ALA A 384 -5.28 -18.58 16.23
CA ALA A 384 -4.72 -17.26 15.98
C ALA A 384 -5.76 -16.15 15.75
N ALA A 385 -7.03 -16.52 15.53
CA ALA A 385 -8.13 -15.58 15.38
C ALA A 385 -8.32 -14.75 16.66
N MET A 386 -8.54 -13.45 16.49
CA MET A 386 -8.61 -12.49 17.59
C MET A 386 -10.03 -11.98 17.85
N ALA A 387 -10.94 -12.22 16.91
CA ALA A 387 -12.33 -11.76 17.01
C ALA A 387 -13.30 -12.72 16.30
N GLN A 388 -14.55 -12.74 16.78
CA GLN A 388 -15.59 -13.62 16.26
C GLN A 388 -15.87 -13.38 14.77
N TRP A 389 -15.87 -12.11 14.33
CA TRP A 389 -16.12 -11.79 12.92
C TRP A 389 -15.08 -12.39 11.97
N GLU A 390 -13.85 -12.63 12.43
CA GLU A 390 -12.80 -13.28 11.63
C GLU A 390 -13.14 -14.74 11.41
N ILE A 391 -13.59 -15.41 12.48
CA ILE A 391 -14.05 -16.81 12.45
C ILE A 391 -15.27 -16.95 11.54
N ASP A 392 -16.27 -16.08 11.70
CA ASP A 392 -17.49 -16.10 10.89
C ASP A 392 -17.17 -15.91 9.40
N THR A 393 -16.26 -14.98 9.08
CA THR A 393 -15.78 -14.73 7.71
C THR A 393 -15.11 -15.97 7.12
N TYR A 394 -14.22 -16.61 7.89
CA TYR A 394 -13.53 -17.82 7.44
C TYR A 394 -14.50 -18.99 7.24
N LEU A 395 -15.44 -19.21 8.15
CA LEU A 395 -16.41 -20.31 8.06
C LEU A 395 -17.32 -20.15 6.84
N ALA A 396 -17.75 -18.93 6.53
CA ALA A 396 -18.51 -18.64 5.32
C ALA A 396 -17.71 -19.00 4.05
N ALA A 397 -16.44 -18.56 3.98
CA ALA A 397 -15.55 -18.87 2.87
C ALA A 397 -15.30 -20.38 2.72
N LYS A 398 -15.06 -21.09 3.84
CA LYS A 398 -14.90 -22.55 3.84
C LYS A 398 -16.14 -23.26 3.31
N SER A 399 -17.33 -22.86 3.77
CA SER A 399 -18.59 -23.45 3.31
C SER A 399 -18.75 -23.30 1.80
N GLU A 400 -18.42 -22.13 1.27
CA GLU A 400 -18.48 -21.84 -0.17
C GLU A 400 -17.49 -22.71 -0.95
N VAL A 401 -16.23 -22.78 -0.51
CA VAL A 401 -15.19 -23.61 -1.13
C VAL A 401 -15.58 -25.08 -1.18
N LEU A 402 -16.12 -25.64 -0.09
CA LEU A 402 -16.52 -27.05 -0.05
C LEU A 402 -17.73 -27.36 -0.93
N THR A 403 -18.65 -26.40 -1.05
CA THR A 403 -19.82 -26.52 -1.96
C THR A 403 -19.34 -26.58 -3.41
N ILE A 404 -18.54 -25.61 -3.83
CA ILE A 404 -17.95 -25.53 -5.19
C ILE A 404 -17.09 -26.77 -5.49
N GLN A 405 -16.30 -27.25 -4.53
CA GLN A 405 -15.47 -28.44 -4.69
C GLN A 405 -16.33 -29.67 -5.02
N SER A 406 -17.45 -29.84 -4.31
CA SER A 406 -18.39 -30.95 -4.52
C SER A 406 -19.04 -30.87 -5.91
N GLU A 407 -19.45 -29.67 -6.34
CA GLU A 407 -20.03 -29.43 -7.66
C GLU A 407 -19.03 -29.67 -8.79
N LYS A 408 -17.79 -29.22 -8.63
CA LYS A 408 -16.68 -29.47 -9.56
C LYS A 408 -16.48 -30.96 -9.82
N LEU A 409 -16.49 -31.79 -8.76
CA LEU A 409 -16.33 -33.24 -8.89
C LEU A 409 -17.46 -33.89 -9.71
N ILE A 410 -18.69 -33.37 -9.59
CA ILE A 410 -19.83 -33.81 -10.39
C ILE A 410 -19.66 -33.41 -11.86
N ILE A 411 -19.27 -32.16 -12.12
CA ILE A 411 -19.17 -31.58 -13.47
C ILE A 411 -18.04 -32.21 -14.29
N LEU A 412 -16.89 -32.43 -13.67
CA LEU A 412 -15.72 -32.95 -14.37
C LEU A 412 -15.76 -34.47 -14.53
N GLY A 413 -16.65 -35.17 -13.80
CA GLY A 413 -16.53 -36.60 -13.55
C GLY A 413 -15.26 -36.88 -12.74
N ASN A 414 -15.08 -38.10 -12.23
CA ASN A 414 -13.84 -38.53 -11.56
C ASN A 414 -12.66 -38.61 -12.55
N VAL A 415 -12.37 -37.54 -13.28
CA VAL A 415 -11.08 -37.33 -13.92
C VAL A 415 -10.12 -37.14 -12.75
N GLU A 416 -9.35 -38.17 -12.45
CA GLU A 416 -8.20 -38.06 -11.56
C GLU A 416 -7.35 -36.88 -12.05
N MET A 417 -7.21 -35.86 -11.20
CA MET A 417 -6.45 -34.64 -11.47
C MET A 417 -4.95 -34.83 -11.26
#